data_AF-A0A920M8I9-F1
#
_entry.id   AF-A0A920M8I9-F1
#
_cell.length_a   1.000
_cell.length_b   1.000
_cell.length_c   1.000
_cell.angle_alpha   90.00
_cell.angle_beta   90.00
_cell.angle_gamma   90.00
#
_symmetry.space_group_name_H-M   'P 1'
#
loop_
_entity.id
_entity.type
_entity.pdbx_description
1 polymer ?
#
loop_
_entity_poly.entity_id
_entity_poly.type
_entity_poly.pdbx_seq_one_letter_code
_entity_poly.pdbx_strand_id
1 'polypeptide(L)'
;MHLLKGVVPESILGDDYLDLGDGLSEMAALKKLDKVAKQNKVFRSYIGQGYYGTVTPKVIKRNVFENPGWYTSYTPYQAEISQGRLEALINFQTTICELTSMEIANASLLDEATAAAEAMMLAKRVSKNKSNYFFVDKNCFGQTISFLKQELNHLVLSLRLEILKILMKKIFLEC
;
A
#
# COMPACT_ATOMS: atom_id res chain seq x y z
N MET A 1 0.77 7.23 -40.24
CA MET A 1 -0.17 8.30 -39.78
C MET A 1 -1.64 8.02 -40.11
N HIS A 2 -1.96 7.19 -41.12
CA HIS A 2 -3.36 6.87 -41.47
C HIS A 2 -4.10 6.02 -40.42
N LEU A 3 -3.43 5.04 -39.79
CA LEU A 3 -4.01 4.20 -38.73
C LEU A 3 -4.46 5.02 -37.50
N LEU A 4 -3.62 5.95 -37.03
CA LEU A 4 -3.92 6.77 -35.86
C LEU A 4 -5.16 7.65 -36.09
N LYS A 5 -5.24 8.31 -37.26
CA LYS A 5 -6.39 9.13 -37.66
C LYS A 5 -7.67 8.32 -37.89
N GLY A 6 -7.56 7.01 -38.15
CA GLY A 6 -8.72 6.11 -38.32
C GLY A 6 -9.24 5.51 -37.01
N VAL A 7 -8.50 5.61 -35.90
CA VAL A 7 -8.85 4.99 -34.60
C VAL A 7 -9.12 6.03 -33.52
N VAL A 8 -8.34 7.12 -33.48
CA VAL A 8 -8.50 8.19 -32.49
C VAL A 8 -9.42 9.27 -33.08
N PRO A 9 -10.55 9.60 -32.42
CA PRO A 9 -11.39 10.70 -32.86
C PRO A 9 -10.62 12.02 -32.92
N GLU A 10 -10.81 12.76 -34.02
CA GLU A 10 -10.09 14.01 -34.28
C GLU A 10 -10.33 15.06 -33.18
N SER A 11 -11.49 15.06 -32.53
CA SER A 11 -11.84 15.99 -31.45
C SER A 11 -10.98 15.87 -30.18
N ILE A 12 -10.27 14.75 -30.00
CA ILE A 12 -9.38 14.51 -28.84
C ILE A 12 -7.95 14.21 -29.26
N LEU A 13 -7.66 14.21 -30.56
CA LEU A 13 -6.31 14.01 -31.07
C LEU A 13 -5.54 15.32 -30.84
N GLY A 14 -4.66 15.32 -29.85
CA GLY A 14 -3.78 16.47 -29.60
C GLY A 14 -2.81 16.67 -30.77
N ASP A 15 -2.68 17.92 -31.22
CA ASP A 15 -1.78 18.30 -32.32
C ASP A 15 -0.33 18.56 -31.87
N ASP A 16 -0.12 18.71 -30.56
CA ASP A 16 1.16 19.09 -29.98
C ASP A 16 1.99 17.87 -29.56
N TYR A 17 3.28 17.90 -29.93
CA TYR A 17 4.27 17.00 -29.36
C TYR A 17 4.50 17.38 -27.88
N LEU A 18 4.53 16.37 -27.01
CA LEU A 18 4.86 16.58 -25.60
C LEU A 18 6.27 17.18 -25.48
N ASP A 19 6.40 18.31 -24.80
CA ASP A 19 7.69 18.97 -24.53
C ASP A 19 8.46 18.22 -23.42
N LEU A 20 9.04 17.07 -23.78
CA LEU A 20 9.79 16.19 -22.88
C LEU A 20 11.30 16.17 -23.18
N GLY A 21 11.74 16.87 -24.22
CA GLY A 21 13.10 16.83 -24.75
C GLY A 21 13.43 15.54 -25.51
N ASP A 22 14.69 15.40 -25.92
CA ASP A 22 15.14 14.26 -26.70
C ASP A 22 15.24 12.96 -25.87
N GLY A 23 14.92 11.84 -26.53
CA GLY A 23 15.11 10.51 -25.96
C GLY A 23 16.58 10.24 -25.62
N LEU A 24 16.83 9.70 -24.44
CA LEU A 24 18.16 9.29 -24.00
C LEU A 24 18.39 7.80 -24.31
N SER A 25 19.63 7.42 -24.62
CA SER A 25 20.02 6.01 -24.60
C SER A 25 19.95 5.46 -23.17
N GLU A 26 19.78 4.13 -23.03
CA GLU A 26 19.73 3.46 -21.72
C GLU A 26 20.92 3.87 -20.83
N MET A 27 22.12 3.85 -21.39
CA MET A 27 23.35 4.18 -20.67
C MET A 27 23.39 5.66 -20.23
N ALA A 28 22.85 6.56 -21.05
CA ALA A 28 22.75 7.98 -20.72
C ALA A 28 21.68 8.23 -19.63
N ALA A 29 20.54 7.55 -19.71
CA ALA A 29 19.48 7.61 -18.72
C ALA A 29 19.96 7.09 -17.35
N LEU A 30 20.62 5.95 -17.30
CA LEU A 30 21.19 5.38 -16.07
C LEU A 30 22.23 6.32 -15.44
N LYS A 31 23.13 6.91 -16.24
CA LYS A 31 24.10 7.90 -15.75
C LYS A 31 23.42 9.16 -15.19
N LYS A 32 22.33 9.62 -15.83
CA LYS A 32 21.55 10.76 -15.36
C LYS A 32 20.87 10.44 -14.02
N LEU A 33 20.25 9.26 -13.90
CA LEU A 33 19.61 8.81 -12.66
C LEU A 33 20.61 8.60 -11.52
N ASP A 34 21.79 8.04 -11.79
CA ASP A 34 22.87 7.89 -10.80
C ASP A 34 23.31 9.24 -10.20
N LYS A 35 23.41 10.29 -11.04
CA LYS A 35 23.72 11.65 -10.55
C LYS A 35 22.65 12.19 -9.61
N VAL A 36 21.38 11.92 -9.88
CA VAL A 36 20.27 12.33 -9.00
C VAL A 36 20.29 11.51 -7.72
N ALA A 37 20.45 10.19 -7.82
CA ALA A 37 20.50 9.29 -6.68
C ALA A 37 21.62 9.63 -5.69
N LYS A 38 22.78 10.09 -6.18
CA LYS A 38 23.92 10.54 -5.36
C LYS A 38 23.66 11.79 -4.51
N GLN A 39 22.58 12.52 -4.77
CA GLN A 39 22.17 13.65 -3.93
C GLN A 39 21.51 13.19 -2.63
N ASN A 40 20.98 11.95 -2.60
CA ASN A 40 20.38 11.37 -1.40
C ASN A 40 21.47 10.99 -0.37
N LYS A 41 21.20 11.24 0.90
CA LYS A 41 22.05 10.82 2.02
C LYS A 41 21.43 9.62 2.73
N VAL A 42 22.13 8.49 2.70
CA VAL A 42 21.68 7.27 3.38
C VAL A 42 22.14 7.31 4.83
N PHE A 43 21.20 7.51 5.76
CA PHE A 43 21.47 7.53 7.20
C PHE A 43 21.10 6.22 7.88
N ARG A 44 21.67 5.99 9.07
CA ARG A 44 21.10 5.05 10.04
C ARG A 44 19.92 5.73 10.72
N SER A 45 18.73 5.51 10.18
CA SER A 45 17.51 6.15 10.67
C SER A 45 16.85 5.34 11.78
N TYR A 46 16.69 5.95 12.95
CA TYR A 46 15.94 5.40 14.09
C TYR A 46 14.66 6.21 14.39
N ILE A 47 14.08 6.83 13.36
CA ILE A 47 12.86 7.62 13.46
C ILE A 47 11.65 6.74 13.84
N GLY A 48 11.65 5.48 13.37
CA GLY A 48 10.53 4.56 13.54
C GLY A 48 9.33 4.99 12.72
N GLN A 49 8.18 5.20 13.38
CA GLN A 49 6.93 5.62 12.73
C GLN A 49 6.45 4.63 11.64
N GLY A 50 6.54 3.33 11.90
CA GLY A 50 6.07 2.28 10.99
C GLY A 50 7.10 1.83 9.94
N TYR A 51 8.24 2.52 9.82
CA TYR A 51 9.32 2.14 8.91
C TYR A 51 10.60 1.83 9.67
N TYR A 52 11.08 0.60 9.54
CA TYR A 52 12.25 0.09 10.25
C TYR A 52 13.25 -0.48 9.25
N GLY A 53 14.53 -0.14 9.44
CA GLY A 53 15.59 -0.72 8.62
C GLY A 53 15.63 -2.24 8.76
N THR A 54 15.73 -2.94 7.63
CA THR A 54 15.78 -4.41 7.59
C THR A 54 16.87 -4.90 6.65
N VAL A 55 17.35 -6.12 6.89
CA VAL A 55 18.29 -6.80 6.00
C VAL A 55 17.50 -7.71 5.07
N THR A 56 17.35 -7.30 3.81
CA THR A 56 16.79 -8.19 2.78
C THR A 56 17.80 -9.30 2.46
N PRO A 57 17.48 -10.58 2.67
CA PRO A 57 18.39 -11.68 2.33
C PRO A 57 18.81 -11.62 0.86
N LYS A 58 20.12 -11.73 0.59
CA LYS A 58 20.66 -11.58 -0.77
C LYS A 58 20.06 -12.56 -1.77
N VAL A 59 19.73 -13.78 -1.32
CA VAL A 59 19.06 -14.80 -2.15
C VAL A 59 17.67 -14.35 -2.61
N ILE A 60 16.91 -13.67 -1.75
CA ILE A 60 15.58 -13.12 -2.08
C ILE A 60 15.75 -11.93 -3.02
N LYS A 61 16.67 -11.02 -2.71
CA LYS A 61 16.95 -9.85 -3.57
C LYS A 61 17.27 -10.29 -5.01
N ARG A 62 18.21 -11.22 -5.18
CA ARG A 62 18.70 -11.63 -6.50
C ARG A 62 17.69 -12.48 -7.28
N ASN A 63 17.01 -13.41 -6.62
CA ASN A 63 16.21 -14.44 -7.30
C ASN A 63 14.71 -14.13 -7.37
N VAL A 64 14.23 -13.15 -6.59
CA VAL A 64 12.83 -12.70 -6.59
C VAL A 64 12.73 -11.24 -7.04
N PHE A 65 13.31 -10.30 -6.29
CA PHE A 65 13.16 -8.86 -6.58
C PHE A 65 13.78 -8.43 -7.92
N GLU A 66 14.96 -8.93 -8.25
CA GLU A 66 15.70 -8.60 -9.47
C GLU A 66 15.45 -9.61 -10.61
N ASN A 67 14.49 -10.52 -10.45
CA ASN A 67 14.20 -11.56 -11.43
C ASN A 67 12.88 -11.28 -12.18
N PRO A 68 12.90 -11.04 -13.51
CA PRO A 68 11.69 -10.75 -14.26
C PRO A 68 10.63 -11.85 -14.17
N GLY A 69 11.01 -13.13 -14.00
CA GLY A 69 10.04 -14.20 -13.77
C GLY A 69 9.13 -13.98 -12.55
N TRP A 70 9.57 -13.14 -11.60
CA TRP A 70 8.86 -12.78 -10.38
C TRP A 70 8.31 -11.36 -10.34
N TYR A 71 8.42 -10.53 -11.40
CA TYR A 71 7.75 -9.22 -11.39
C TYR A 71 7.06 -8.83 -12.71
N THR A 72 7.18 -9.61 -13.79
CA THR A 72 6.52 -9.28 -15.07
C THR A 72 5.10 -9.80 -15.20
N SER A 73 4.76 -10.93 -14.56
CA SER A 73 3.39 -11.45 -14.55
C SER A 73 2.48 -10.57 -13.68
N TYR A 74 1.23 -10.40 -14.10
CA TYR A 74 0.23 -9.62 -13.35
C TYR A 74 -0.58 -10.51 -12.38
N THR A 75 -1.78 -10.06 -12.00
CA THR A 75 -2.73 -10.79 -11.16
C THR A 75 -2.93 -12.23 -11.66
N PRO A 76 -2.88 -13.23 -10.77
CA PRO A 76 -2.97 -14.64 -11.12
C PRO A 76 -4.42 -15.05 -11.46
N TYR A 77 -5.02 -14.47 -12.50
CA TYR A 77 -6.37 -14.83 -12.96
C TYR A 77 -6.45 -16.27 -13.50
N GLN A 78 -5.34 -16.77 -14.04
CA GLN A 78 -5.20 -18.16 -14.51
C GLN A 78 -4.37 -18.94 -13.49
N ALA A 79 -5.06 -19.64 -12.60
CA ALA A 79 -4.43 -20.28 -11.44
C ALA A 79 -3.46 -21.39 -11.85
N GLU A 80 -3.76 -22.13 -12.91
CA GLU A 80 -3.00 -23.31 -13.37
C GLU A 80 -1.56 -22.95 -13.76
N ILE A 81 -1.36 -21.75 -14.30
CA ILE A 81 -0.04 -21.25 -14.71
C ILE A 81 0.60 -20.30 -13.70
N SER A 82 -0.03 -20.10 -12.54
CA SER A 82 0.39 -19.12 -11.52
C SER A 82 0.69 -19.75 -10.15
N GLN A 83 0.75 -21.08 -10.07
CA GLN A 83 0.86 -21.82 -8.81
C GLN A 83 2.00 -21.35 -7.91
N GLY A 84 3.20 -21.08 -8.46
CA GLY A 84 4.35 -20.68 -7.64
C GLY A 84 4.15 -19.37 -6.87
N ARG A 85 3.43 -18.38 -7.44
CA ARG A 85 3.09 -17.14 -6.71
C ARG A 85 1.94 -17.34 -5.74
N LEU A 86 0.93 -18.11 -6.14
CA LEU A 86 -0.21 -18.41 -5.28
C LEU A 86 0.24 -19.13 -4.01
N GLU A 87 1.19 -20.06 -4.12
CA GLU A 87 1.83 -20.71 -2.99
C GLU A 87 2.55 -19.70 -2.07
N ALA A 88 3.32 -18.78 -2.65
CA ALA A 88 3.98 -17.72 -1.87
C ALA A 88 2.97 -16.80 -1.14
N LEU A 89 1.82 -16.51 -1.76
CA LEU A 89 0.74 -15.73 -1.14
C LEU A 89 0.04 -16.51 -0.02
N ILE A 90 -0.15 -17.82 -0.17
CA ILE A 90 -0.67 -18.68 0.90
C ILE A 90 0.31 -18.69 2.07
N ASN A 91 1.62 -18.83 1.81
CA ASN A 91 2.64 -18.75 2.86
C ASN A 91 2.61 -17.39 3.60
N PHE A 92 2.38 -16.29 2.86
CA PHE A 92 2.17 -14.98 3.47
C PHE A 92 0.94 -14.97 4.38
N GLN A 93 -0.21 -15.46 3.91
CA GLN A 93 -1.45 -15.53 4.70
C GLN A 93 -1.26 -16.39 5.96
N THR A 94 -0.67 -17.58 5.83
CA THR A 94 -0.37 -18.46 6.95
C THR A 94 0.53 -17.77 7.97
N THR A 95 1.60 -17.12 7.53
CA THR A 95 2.52 -16.38 8.42
C THR A 95 1.78 -15.30 9.20
N ILE A 96 0.89 -14.53 8.53
CA ILE A 96 0.10 -13.50 9.21
C ILE A 96 -0.88 -14.11 10.21
N CYS A 97 -1.60 -15.18 9.85
CA CYS A 97 -2.50 -15.88 10.76
C CYS A 97 -1.75 -16.40 11.99
N GLU A 98 -0.57 -17.01 11.81
CA GLU A 98 0.25 -17.53 12.92
C GLU A 98 0.74 -16.39 13.84
N LEU A 99 1.21 -15.28 13.28
CA LEU A 99 1.71 -14.15 14.07
C LEU A 99 0.61 -13.36 14.80
N THR A 100 -0.57 -13.27 14.19
CA THR A 100 -1.70 -12.50 14.75
C THR A 100 -2.70 -13.34 15.53
N SER A 101 -2.60 -14.66 15.42
CA SER A 101 -3.59 -15.63 15.93
C SER A 101 -5.01 -15.40 15.39
N MET A 102 -5.13 -14.78 14.20
CA MET A 102 -6.41 -14.59 13.51
C MET A 102 -6.72 -15.78 12.60
N GLU A 103 -7.99 -16.09 12.42
CA GLU A 103 -8.44 -17.24 11.62
C GLU A 103 -8.15 -17.07 10.12
N ILE A 104 -8.23 -15.84 9.62
CA ILE A 104 -8.08 -15.52 8.20
C ILE A 104 -7.21 -14.28 7.98
N ALA A 105 -6.43 -14.30 6.89
CA ALA A 105 -5.68 -13.17 6.39
C ALA A 105 -5.85 -13.05 4.87
N ASN A 106 -5.78 -11.83 4.34
CA ASN A 106 -5.80 -11.61 2.90
C ASN A 106 -4.39 -11.64 2.29
N ALA A 107 -4.30 -11.51 0.97
CA ALA A 107 -3.06 -11.56 0.21
C ALA A 107 -2.31 -10.20 0.13
N SER A 108 -2.40 -9.36 1.18
CA SER A 108 -1.89 -7.97 1.32
C SER A 108 -2.89 -6.84 1.04
N LEU A 109 -2.52 -5.65 1.54
CA LEU A 109 -3.11 -4.33 1.25
C LEU A 109 -1.97 -3.34 0.94
N LEU A 110 -2.31 -2.09 0.63
CA LEU A 110 -1.33 -1.09 0.16
C LEU A 110 -0.33 -0.69 1.24
N ASP A 111 -0.83 -0.28 2.42
CA ASP A 111 -0.01 0.13 3.56
C ASP A 111 -0.79 -0.01 4.88
N GLU A 112 -0.14 0.29 6.01
CA GLU A 112 -0.75 0.22 7.34
C GLU A 112 -1.97 1.16 7.48
N ALA A 113 -1.88 2.38 6.96
CA ALA A 113 -2.89 3.41 7.15
C ALA A 113 -4.19 3.07 6.40
N THR A 114 -4.06 2.62 5.15
CA THR A 114 -5.17 2.13 4.33
C THR A 114 -5.74 0.81 4.89
N ALA A 115 -4.90 -0.09 5.40
CA ALA A 115 -5.36 -1.30 6.08
C ALA A 115 -6.19 -0.99 7.35
N ALA A 116 -5.78 0.00 8.14
CA ALA A 116 -6.55 0.48 9.28
C ALA A 116 -7.90 1.09 8.86
N ALA A 117 -7.94 1.80 7.73
CA ALA A 117 -9.18 2.34 7.17
C ALA A 117 -10.15 1.23 6.70
N GLU A 118 -9.64 0.20 6.01
CA GLU A 118 -10.43 -0.98 5.64
C GLU A 118 -10.95 -1.71 6.88
N ALA A 119 -10.14 -1.84 7.93
CA ALA A 119 -10.57 -2.41 9.21
C ALA A 119 -11.71 -1.58 9.86
N MET A 120 -11.60 -0.25 9.83
CA MET A 120 -12.67 0.66 10.29
C MET A 120 -13.96 0.47 9.49
N MET A 121 -13.86 0.37 8.17
CA MET A 121 -15.02 0.16 7.30
C MET A 121 -15.66 -1.21 7.51
N LEU A 122 -14.86 -2.26 7.65
CA LEU A 122 -15.32 -3.60 7.97
C LEU A 122 -16.05 -3.61 9.31
N ALA A 123 -15.46 -3.02 10.36
CA ALA A 123 -16.05 -2.91 11.68
C ALA A 123 -17.41 -2.18 11.65
N LYS A 124 -17.52 -1.08 10.91
CA LYS A 124 -18.80 -0.38 10.72
C LYS A 124 -19.83 -1.24 10.01
N ARG A 125 -19.43 -2.00 8.98
CA ARG A 125 -20.33 -2.83 8.18
C ARG A 125 -20.91 -4.00 8.98
N VAL A 126 -20.10 -4.64 9.83
CA VAL A 126 -20.54 -5.80 10.63
C VAL A 126 -21.20 -5.40 11.95
N SER A 127 -20.96 -4.17 12.43
CA SER A 127 -21.52 -3.67 13.68
C SER A 127 -23.04 -3.53 13.60
N LYS A 128 -23.74 -4.15 14.57
CA LYS A 128 -25.18 -3.92 14.81
C LYS A 128 -25.45 -2.63 15.60
N ASN A 129 -24.41 -2.01 16.16
CA ASN A 129 -24.52 -0.79 16.94
C ASN A 129 -24.75 0.42 16.02
N LYS A 130 -25.75 1.24 16.37
CA LYS A 130 -26.06 2.50 15.68
C LYS A 130 -25.03 3.61 15.96
N SER A 131 -24.09 3.36 16.88
CA SER A 131 -23.01 4.29 17.18
C SER A 131 -22.25 4.65 15.93
N ASN A 132 -21.90 5.92 15.91
CA ASN A 132 -21.22 6.59 14.84
C ASN A 132 -19.83 7.03 15.29
N TYR A 133 -19.33 6.51 16.40
CA TYR A 133 -17.99 6.80 16.89
C TYR A 133 -17.05 5.64 16.57
N PHE A 134 -15.87 5.97 16.04
CA PHE A 134 -14.74 5.06 15.89
C PHE A 134 -13.59 5.58 16.72
N PHE A 135 -13.09 4.74 17.62
CA PHE A 135 -12.05 5.11 18.56
C PHE A 135 -10.67 4.76 18.00
N VAL A 136 -9.74 5.69 18.09
CA VAL A 136 -8.34 5.48 17.73
C VAL A 136 -7.46 5.91 18.90
N ASP A 137 -6.48 5.08 19.25
CA ASP A 137 -5.53 5.43 20.31
C ASP A 137 -4.62 6.59 19.84
N LYS A 138 -4.37 7.57 20.71
CA LYS A 138 -3.45 8.68 20.40
C LYS A 138 -2.03 8.23 20.05
N ASN A 139 -1.64 7.02 20.47
CA ASN A 139 -0.30 6.48 20.28
C ASN A 139 -0.14 5.73 18.95
N CYS A 140 -1.20 5.59 18.14
CA CYS A 140 -1.07 5.18 16.76
C CYS A 140 -0.19 6.17 15.98
N PHE A 141 0.43 5.74 14.89
CA PHE A 141 1.29 6.61 14.11
C PHE A 141 0.52 7.81 13.53
N GLY A 142 1.19 8.96 13.49
CA GLY A 142 0.55 10.22 13.08
C GLY A 142 -0.04 10.16 11.67
N GLN A 143 0.64 9.49 10.74
CA GLN A 143 0.15 9.28 9.38
C GLN A 143 -1.11 8.41 9.34
N THR A 144 -1.19 7.35 10.16
CA THR A 144 -2.36 6.47 10.24
C THR A 144 -3.57 7.26 10.75
N ILE A 145 -3.42 8.04 11.82
CA ILE A 145 -4.48 8.91 12.34
C ILE A 145 -4.90 9.96 11.30
N SER A 146 -3.93 10.57 10.60
CA SER A 146 -4.20 11.57 9.58
C SER A 146 -5.01 10.99 8.42
N PHE A 147 -4.64 9.80 7.94
CA PHE A 147 -5.33 9.13 6.85
C PHE A 147 -6.75 8.74 7.26
N LEU A 148 -6.94 8.15 8.44
CA LEU A 148 -8.28 7.81 8.95
C LEU A 148 -9.20 9.02 9.05
N LYS A 149 -8.68 10.17 9.49
CA LYS A 149 -9.45 11.43 9.52
C LYS A 149 -9.87 11.88 8.12
N GLN A 150 -8.97 11.78 7.16
CA GLN A 150 -9.25 12.15 5.78
C GLN A 150 -10.32 11.23 5.17
N GLU A 151 -10.16 9.92 5.33
CA GLU A 151 -11.07 8.92 4.79
C GLU A 151 -12.50 9.12 5.30
N LEU A 152 -12.66 9.44 6.59
CA LEU A 152 -13.96 9.75 7.19
C LEU A 152 -14.64 10.99 6.60
N ASN A 153 -13.88 11.99 6.12
CA ASN A 153 -14.46 13.16 5.47
C ASN A 153 -15.00 12.84 4.07
N HIS A 154 -14.44 11.82 3.41
CA HIS A 154 -14.84 11.40 2.06
C HIS A 154 -16.00 10.40 2.10
N LEU A 155 -16.07 9.57 3.12
CA LEU A 155 -17.16 8.63 3.29
C LEU A 155 -18.42 9.40 3.72
N VAL A 156 -19.54 9.20 3.00
CA VAL A 156 -20.90 9.63 3.41
C VAL A 156 -21.41 8.81 4.61
N LEU A 157 -20.50 8.30 5.43
CA LEU A 157 -20.79 7.61 6.66
C LEU A 157 -20.72 8.64 7.78
N SER A 158 -21.72 8.66 8.63
CA SER A 158 -21.78 9.57 9.80
C SER A 158 -20.79 9.19 10.90
N LEU A 159 -19.66 8.57 10.56
CA LEU A 159 -18.62 8.16 11.48
C LEU A 159 -17.81 9.37 11.97
N ARG A 160 -17.51 9.40 13.27
CA ARG A 160 -16.73 10.40 13.98
C ARG A 160 -15.53 9.73 14.62
N LEU A 161 -14.35 10.28 14.38
CA LEU A 161 -13.12 9.78 14.99
C LEU A 161 -12.93 10.39 16.38
N GLU A 162 -12.73 9.56 17.39
CA GLU A 162 -12.38 10.01 18.73
C GLU A 162 -11.01 9.48 19.16
N ILE A 163 -10.11 10.39 19.50
CA ILE A 163 -8.74 10.06 19.89
C ILE A 163 -8.68 9.84 21.40
N LEU A 164 -8.44 8.59 21.81
CA LEU A 164 -8.34 8.22 23.21
C LEU A 164 -7.01 8.71 23.80
N LYS A 165 -7.08 9.50 24.89
CA LYS A 165 -5.89 10.10 25.52
C LYS A 165 -5.22 9.24 26.59
N ILE A 166 -5.89 8.24 27.17
CA ILE A 166 -5.35 7.33 28.20
C ILE A 166 -6.06 5.97 28.13
N LEU A 167 -5.28 4.89 28.31
CA LEU A 167 -5.68 3.50 28.50
C LEU A 167 -6.99 3.36 29.31
N MET A 168 -7.90 2.52 28.83
CA MET A 168 -9.21 2.19 29.43
C MET A 168 -9.13 1.71 30.89
N LYS A 169 -8.92 2.60 31.87
CA LYS A 169 -9.07 2.27 33.30
C LYS A 169 -10.48 2.47 33.83
N LYS A 170 -11.42 2.95 33.02
CA LYS A 170 -12.80 3.27 33.48
C LYS A 170 -13.94 2.57 32.73
N ILE A 171 -13.69 1.92 31.59
CA ILE A 171 -14.78 1.34 30.77
C ILE A 171 -14.86 -0.20 30.89
N PHE A 172 -13.79 -0.87 31.33
CA PHE A 172 -13.77 -2.34 31.49
C PHE A 172 -13.82 -2.84 32.94
N LEU A 173 -13.93 -1.95 33.94
CA LEU A 173 -13.97 -2.31 35.37
C LEU A 173 -15.40 -2.31 35.96
N GLU A 174 -16.42 -2.10 35.15
CA GLU A 174 -17.84 -2.19 35.54
C GLU A 174 -18.67 -3.11 34.61
N CYS A 175 -18.06 -4.18 34.10
CA CYS A 175 -18.78 -5.35 33.57
C CYS A 175 -18.19 -6.63 34.16
#